data_AF-A0A3D0RZV3-F1
#
_entry.id   AF-A0A3D0RZV3-F1
#
_cell.length_a   1.000
_cell.length_b   1.000
_cell.length_c   1.000
_cell.angle_alpha   90.00
_cell.angle_beta   90.00
_cell.angle_gamma   90.00
#
_symmetry.space_group_name_H-M   'P 1'
#
loop_
_entity.id
_entity.type
_entity.pdbx_description
1 polymer ?
#
loop_
_entity_poly.entity_id
_entity_poly.type
_entity_poly.pdbx_seq_one_letter_code
_entity_poly.pdbx_strand_id
1 'polypeptide(L)'
;GYPDQPSFTPFVARLATEVAPHHLVVLRLPSIAAVVALTLLAVQFARLLSAGRAGQVLTAVVVAASAVVMAVGHRLSTATFDTLAWTAVLVLATQAVLDVRPRLWLAAGLVAGIGLNNKHGVVFLLAGIFVALLFDRELRPQLRTPWPWLAGLIAAALWVPNLLWQADHGWPVFDLSADIAEEYGGIGGRIELVGQAAIMFSPVILAVWVAGLVQLFRVPEWRRARLPALVFLVVMTVFLITGGKGYYVAGAIVPLVAAGCTWVARSWAPRRLVVVGAVLALSSMVAWSALVPVLPVSTYASSFFPKIDADQPETVGWSTYADQVRAVVEPLPDGTVVFTGNYGEAGAFEWYGVGARVFSGHNGWRNWGPPTDEAGPVVLVYPVEPSDDFTGCERAATLRNDLGLDNEEQGMGVWVCDGPVGSWSTAWPRLSHYDA
;
A
#
# COMPACT_ATOMS: atom_id res chain seq x y z
N GLY A 1 -16.13 -9.31 1.70
CA GLY A 1 -14.67 -9.13 1.60
C GLY A 1 -14.34 -8.83 0.16
N TYR A 2 -13.05 -8.76 -0.17
CA TYR A 2 -12.55 -8.74 -1.54
C TYR A 2 -11.43 -9.79 -1.66
N PRO A 3 -11.17 -10.31 -2.87
CA PRO A 3 -10.21 -11.39 -3.06
C PRO A 3 -8.76 -10.96 -2.78
N ASP A 4 -8.43 -9.73 -3.17
CA ASP A 4 -7.10 -9.13 -3.22
C ASP A 4 -6.73 -8.39 -1.93
N GLN A 5 -7.66 -7.62 -1.37
CA GLN A 5 -7.45 -6.86 -0.13
C GLN A 5 -8.68 -6.88 0.78
N PRO A 6 -8.51 -6.91 2.11
CA PRO A 6 -9.61 -6.73 3.04
C PRO A 6 -10.33 -5.37 2.92
N SER A 7 -11.54 -5.26 3.49
CA SER A 7 -12.52 -4.21 3.13
C SER A 7 -12.33 -2.83 3.79
N PHE A 8 -11.30 -2.60 4.61
CA PHE A 8 -11.14 -1.34 5.36
C PHE A 8 -10.92 -0.13 4.45
N THR A 9 -9.97 -0.17 3.52
CA THR A 9 -9.74 0.95 2.60
C THR A 9 -10.96 1.26 1.73
N PRO A 10 -11.61 0.26 1.08
CA PRO A 10 -12.87 0.49 0.37
C PRO A 10 -13.98 1.06 1.26
N PHE A 11 -14.09 0.60 2.52
CA PHE A 11 -15.04 1.13 3.48
C PHE A 11 -14.78 2.61 3.80
N VAL A 12 -13.52 2.99 4.03
CA VAL A 12 -13.13 4.39 4.24
C VAL A 12 -13.43 5.23 2.99
N ALA A 13 -13.18 4.71 1.79
CA ALA A 13 -13.54 5.37 0.54
C ALA A 13 -15.05 5.59 0.44
N ARG A 14 -15.86 4.55 0.73
CA ARG A 14 -17.32 4.66 0.74
C ARG A 14 -17.82 5.70 1.72
N LEU A 15 -17.30 5.73 2.95
CA LEU A 15 -17.67 6.74 3.94
C LEU A 15 -17.35 8.16 3.45
N ALA A 16 -16.18 8.37 2.84
CA ALA A 16 -15.83 9.66 2.27
C ALA A 16 -16.81 10.09 1.17
N THR A 17 -17.21 9.14 0.29
CA THR A 17 -18.21 9.38 -0.75
C THR A 17 -19.60 9.69 -0.19
N GLU A 18 -20.03 9.04 0.89
CA GLU A 18 -21.31 9.36 1.55
C GLU A 18 -21.31 10.76 2.20
N VAL A 19 -20.18 11.18 2.77
CA VAL A 19 -20.05 12.49 3.41
C VAL A 19 -20.00 13.62 2.38
N ALA A 20 -19.22 13.44 1.32
CA ALA A 20 -19.07 14.43 0.25
C ALA A 20 -18.76 13.72 -1.08
N PRO A 21 -19.80 13.37 -1.86
CA PRO A 21 -19.64 12.71 -3.15
C PRO A 21 -18.68 13.49 -4.05
N HIS A 22 -17.74 12.77 -4.69
CA HIS A 22 -16.76 13.34 -5.62
C HIS A 22 -15.82 14.41 -5.05
N HIS A 23 -15.76 14.61 -3.72
CA HIS A 23 -14.89 15.61 -3.11
C HIS A 23 -13.50 15.04 -2.74
N LEU A 24 -12.51 15.27 -3.61
CA LEU A 24 -11.15 14.72 -3.47
C LEU A 24 -10.47 15.01 -2.14
N VAL A 25 -10.65 16.20 -1.55
CA VAL A 25 -10.04 16.51 -0.26
C VAL A 25 -10.62 15.60 0.84
N VAL A 26 -11.93 15.35 0.82
CA VAL A 26 -12.59 14.51 1.84
C VAL A 26 -12.13 13.06 1.69
N LEU A 27 -11.95 12.60 0.45
CA LEU A 27 -11.36 11.29 0.15
C LEU A 27 -9.92 11.14 0.69
N ARG A 28 -9.14 12.22 0.69
CA ARG A 28 -7.72 12.23 1.11
C ARG A 28 -7.51 12.49 2.61
N LEU A 29 -8.49 13.11 3.30
CA LEU A 29 -8.37 13.42 4.74
C LEU A 29 -8.00 12.22 5.61
N PRO A 30 -8.57 11.00 5.41
CA PRO A 30 -8.16 9.82 6.17
C PRO A 30 -6.69 9.47 6.02
N SER A 31 -6.13 9.56 4.81
CA SER A 31 -4.70 9.32 4.54
C SER A 31 -3.81 10.36 5.20
N ILE A 32 -4.21 11.64 5.15
CA ILE A 32 -3.50 12.74 5.82
C ILE A 32 -3.49 12.50 7.33
N ALA A 33 -4.64 12.17 7.92
CA ALA A 33 -4.74 11.84 9.34
C ALA A 33 -3.87 10.63 9.70
N ALA A 34 -3.80 9.62 8.83
CA ALA A 34 -2.99 8.44 9.04
C ALA A 34 -1.49 8.75 9.09
N VAL A 35 -0.95 9.56 8.18
CA VAL A 35 0.48 9.91 8.20
C VAL A 35 0.85 10.92 9.29
N VAL A 36 -0.09 11.77 9.71
CA VAL A 36 0.08 12.60 10.92
C VAL A 36 0.17 11.69 12.16
N ALA A 37 -0.76 10.74 12.31
CA ALA A 37 -0.74 9.77 13.41
C ALA A 37 0.54 8.92 13.39
N LEU A 38 1.00 8.48 12.22
CA LEU A 38 2.25 7.75 12.03
C LEU A 38 3.46 8.55 12.56
N THR A 39 3.54 9.83 12.20
CA THR A 39 4.61 10.72 12.67
C THR A 39 4.58 10.91 14.18
N LEU A 40 3.38 11.10 14.76
CA LEU A 40 3.20 11.23 16.21
C LEU A 40 3.56 9.94 16.96
N LEU A 41 3.27 8.77 16.39
CA LEU A 41 3.67 7.47 16.93
C LEU A 41 5.17 7.26 16.87
N ALA A 42 5.85 7.71 15.81
CA ALA A 42 7.32 7.69 15.75
C ALA A 42 7.92 8.55 16.87
N VAL A 43 7.39 9.77 17.08
CA VAL A 43 7.79 10.63 18.20
C VAL A 43 7.48 10.00 19.56
N GLN A 44 6.36 9.29 19.68
CA GLN A 44 6.03 8.52 20.88
C GLN A 44 7.08 7.42 21.13
N PHE A 45 7.51 6.69 20.09
CA PHE A 45 8.57 5.69 20.24
C PHE A 45 9.90 6.33 20.69
N ALA A 46 10.28 7.47 20.12
CA ALA A 46 11.44 8.23 20.58
C ALA A 46 11.31 8.62 22.07
N ARG A 47 10.12 9.03 22.53
CA ARG A 47 9.85 9.31 23.95
C ARG A 47 10.01 8.09 24.84
N LEU A 48 9.58 6.90 24.39
CA LEU A 48 9.78 5.64 25.11
C LEU A 48 11.27 5.31 25.30
N LEU A 49 12.12 5.75 24.37
CA LEU A 49 13.57 5.63 24.48
C LEU A 49 14.21 6.75 25.31
N SER A 50 13.43 7.61 25.95
CA SER A 50 13.84 8.80 26.71
C SER A 50 14.52 9.86 25.85
N ALA A 51 14.04 10.10 24.63
CA ALA A 51 14.51 11.20 23.79
C ALA A 51 14.13 12.57 24.39
N GLY A 52 15.11 13.47 24.49
CA GLY A 52 14.84 14.88 24.76
C GLY A 52 14.17 15.59 23.58
N ARG A 53 13.85 16.89 23.74
CA ARG A 53 13.18 17.70 22.70
C ARG A 53 13.85 17.62 21.32
N ALA A 54 15.18 17.69 21.27
CA ALA A 54 15.93 17.61 20.01
C ALA A 54 15.70 16.28 19.28
N GLY A 55 15.70 15.14 19.98
CA GLY A 55 15.46 13.83 19.38
C GLY A 55 14.00 13.65 18.91
N GLN A 56 13.04 14.20 19.67
CA GLN A 56 11.63 14.20 19.29
C GLN A 56 11.37 15.04 18.02
N VAL A 57 11.91 16.26 17.97
CA VAL A 57 11.80 17.14 16.79
C VAL A 57 12.49 16.52 15.59
N LEU A 58 13.71 15.99 15.76
CA LEU A 58 14.42 15.31 14.68
C LEU A 58 13.62 14.13 14.15
N THR A 59 13.03 13.31 15.03
CA THR A 59 12.16 12.19 14.63
C THR A 59 10.96 12.67 13.83
N ALA A 60 10.27 13.72 14.31
CA ALA A 60 9.12 14.29 13.62
C ALA A 60 9.48 14.77 12.21
N VAL A 61 10.57 15.54 12.08
CA VAL A 61 11.03 16.08 10.79
C VAL A 61 11.46 14.96 9.84
N VAL A 62 12.28 14.00 10.32
CA VAL A 62 12.79 12.90 9.49
C VAL A 62 11.66 12.02 8.97
N VAL A 63 10.67 11.68 9.82
CA VAL A 63 9.54 10.84 9.41
C VAL A 63 8.58 11.62 8.50
N ALA A 64 8.18 12.84 8.88
CA ALA A 64 7.27 13.64 8.06
C ALA A 64 7.84 14.01 6.69
N ALA A 65 9.17 14.18 6.60
CA ALA A 65 9.87 14.49 5.36
C ALA A 65 10.43 13.24 4.64
N SER A 66 10.00 12.05 5.03
CA SER A 66 10.38 10.80 4.36
C SER A 66 9.56 10.56 3.09
N ALA A 67 10.16 9.89 2.11
CA ALA A 67 9.50 9.54 0.86
C ALA A 67 8.24 8.68 1.09
N VAL A 68 8.24 7.77 2.06
CA VAL A 68 7.03 7.00 2.45
C VAL A 68 5.87 7.91 2.79
N VAL A 69 6.05 8.87 3.70
CA VAL A 69 4.97 9.77 4.14
C VAL A 69 4.45 10.61 2.98
N MET A 70 5.35 11.07 2.10
CA MET A 70 4.96 11.83 0.90
C MET A 70 4.15 10.97 -0.07
N ALA A 71 4.63 9.77 -0.38
CA ALA A 71 4.02 8.86 -1.35
C ALA A 71 2.63 8.38 -0.89
N VAL A 72 2.46 8.03 0.38
CA VAL A 72 1.20 7.42 0.86
C VAL A 72 0.25 8.43 1.50
N GLY A 73 0.75 9.57 1.98
CA GLY A 73 -0.03 10.53 2.78
C GLY A 73 -1.16 11.24 2.05
N HIS A 74 -1.14 11.23 0.72
CA HIS A 74 -2.15 11.86 -0.14
C HIS A 74 -2.92 10.85 -0.99
N ARG A 75 -2.63 9.55 -0.86
CA ARG A 75 -3.28 8.45 -1.57
C ARG A 75 -4.13 7.63 -0.60
N LEU A 76 -5.37 7.37 -0.96
CA LEU A 76 -6.22 6.45 -0.21
C LEU A 76 -5.90 5.03 -0.62
N SER A 77 -4.89 4.43 0.01
CA SER A 77 -4.40 3.09 -0.32
C SER A 77 -4.28 2.22 0.93
N THR A 78 -4.28 0.91 0.72
CA THR A 78 -4.03 -0.07 1.80
C THR A 78 -2.64 0.14 2.42
N ALA A 79 -1.64 0.54 1.63
CA ALA A 79 -0.27 0.79 2.12
C ALA A 79 -0.21 1.93 3.16
N THR A 80 -1.03 2.98 3.01
CA THR A 80 -1.12 4.10 3.96
C THR A 80 -1.54 3.61 5.35
N PHE A 81 -2.64 2.86 5.42
CA PHE A 81 -3.17 2.38 6.69
C PHE A 81 -2.39 1.19 7.25
N ASP A 82 -1.79 0.36 6.40
CA ASP A 82 -0.94 -0.75 6.81
C ASP A 82 0.32 -0.24 7.53
N THR A 83 1.00 0.75 6.94
CA THR A 83 2.19 1.38 7.56
C THR A 83 1.85 1.97 8.94
N LEU A 84 0.69 2.62 9.06
CA LEU A 84 0.18 3.13 10.33
C LEU A 84 -0.12 2.01 11.32
N ALA A 85 -0.88 0.99 10.91
CA ALA A 85 -1.30 -0.10 11.78
C ALA A 85 -0.09 -0.85 12.35
N TRP A 86 0.89 -1.17 11.53
CA TRP A 86 2.14 -1.81 11.96
C TRP A 86 2.90 -0.97 12.99
N THR A 87 3.10 0.33 12.68
CA THR A 87 3.80 1.24 13.59
C THR A 87 3.03 1.37 14.91
N ALA A 88 1.72 1.57 14.86
CA ALA A 88 0.86 1.72 16.03
C ALA A 88 0.90 0.47 16.92
N VAL A 89 0.76 -0.73 16.35
CA VAL A 89 0.85 -1.99 17.08
C VAL A 89 2.21 -2.13 17.76
N LEU A 90 3.31 -1.87 17.04
CA LEU A 90 4.67 -1.97 17.59
C LEU A 90 4.93 -0.96 18.71
N VAL A 91 4.47 0.29 18.56
CA VAL A 91 4.61 1.33 19.58
C VAL A 91 3.76 1.02 20.80
N LEU A 92 2.49 0.63 20.63
CA LEU A 92 1.60 0.26 21.73
C LEU A 92 2.09 -0.97 22.49
N ALA A 93 2.53 -2.01 21.78
CA ALA A 93 3.09 -3.21 22.39
C ALA A 93 4.38 -2.91 23.15
N THR A 94 5.28 -2.11 22.56
CA THR A 94 6.52 -1.69 23.26
C THR A 94 6.19 -0.84 24.49
N GLN A 95 5.22 0.07 24.39
CA GLN A 95 4.78 0.88 25.51
C GLN A 95 4.14 0.04 26.63
N ALA A 96 3.36 -0.99 26.28
CA ALA A 96 2.79 -1.92 27.25
C ALA A 96 3.90 -2.59 28.09
N VAL A 97 5.02 -2.93 27.45
CA VAL A 97 6.20 -3.55 28.09
C VAL A 97 6.96 -2.56 28.98
N LEU A 98 7.20 -1.34 28.48
CA LEU A 98 8.04 -0.34 29.15
C LEU A 98 7.32 0.38 30.29
N ASP A 99 6.09 0.86 30.07
CA ASP A 99 5.31 1.60 31.07
C ASP A 99 4.65 0.68 32.12
N VAL A 100 4.77 -0.64 31.96
CA VAL A 100 4.05 -1.65 32.78
C VAL A 100 2.53 -1.40 32.72
N ARG A 101 2.03 -1.02 31.55
CA ARG A 101 0.60 -0.78 31.26
C ARG A 101 0.04 -1.89 30.38
N PRO A 102 -0.21 -3.08 30.92
CA PRO A 102 -0.54 -4.26 30.11
C PRO A 102 -1.82 -4.11 29.28
N ARG A 103 -2.76 -3.26 29.69
CA ARG A 103 -3.99 -2.99 28.92
C ARG A 103 -3.73 -2.37 27.54
N LEU A 104 -2.56 -1.78 27.30
CA LEU A 104 -2.18 -1.28 25.98
C LEU A 104 -2.04 -2.39 24.94
N TRP A 105 -1.83 -3.65 25.36
CA TRP A 105 -1.93 -4.79 24.45
C TRP A 105 -3.33 -4.90 23.83
N LEU A 106 -4.40 -4.59 24.57
CA LEU A 106 -5.76 -4.64 24.00
C LEU A 106 -5.95 -3.60 22.90
N ALA A 107 -5.39 -2.40 23.08
CA ALA A 107 -5.36 -1.38 22.03
C ALA A 107 -4.53 -1.85 20.83
N ALA A 108 -3.39 -2.49 21.06
CA ALA A 108 -2.60 -3.10 19.98
C ALA A 108 -3.39 -4.18 19.23
N GLY A 109 -4.14 -5.04 19.94
CA GLY A 109 -5.01 -6.06 19.35
C GLY A 109 -6.16 -5.47 18.51
N LEU A 110 -6.79 -4.40 19.00
CA LEU A 110 -7.81 -3.65 18.25
C LEU A 110 -7.24 -3.08 16.95
N VAL A 111 -6.09 -2.39 17.02
CA VAL A 111 -5.43 -1.83 15.84
C VAL A 111 -4.97 -2.93 14.88
N ALA A 112 -4.47 -4.05 15.39
CA ALA A 112 -4.10 -5.19 14.58
C ALA A 112 -5.31 -5.81 13.87
N GLY A 113 -6.47 -5.93 14.53
CA GLY A 113 -7.69 -6.43 13.92
C GLY A 113 -8.23 -5.49 12.82
N ILE A 114 -8.15 -4.18 13.02
CA ILE A 114 -8.45 -3.19 11.96
C ILE A 114 -7.44 -3.33 10.82
N GLY A 115 -6.15 -3.48 11.14
CA GLY A 115 -5.08 -3.69 10.17
C GLY A 115 -5.26 -4.96 9.34
N LEU A 116 -5.68 -6.08 9.95
CA LEU A 116 -6.03 -7.32 9.25
C LEU A 116 -7.24 -7.14 8.32
N ASN A 117 -8.15 -6.22 8.65
CA ASN A 117 -9.24 -5.82 7.78
C ASN A 117 -8.83 -4.77 6.73
N ASN A 118 -7.59 -4.31 6.72
CA ASN A 118 -7.00 -3.47 5.68
C ASN A 118 -6.06 -4.23 4.74
N LYS A 119 -5.20 -5.08 5.32
CA LYS A 119 -4.22 -5.88 4.59
C LYS A 119 -3.89 -7.15 5.36
N HIS A 120 -3.93 -8.29 4.68
CA HIS A 120 -3.60 -9.59 5.27
C HIS A 120 -2.17 -9.67 5.82
N GLY A 121 -1.26 -8.81 5.32
CA GLY A 121 0.13 -8.74 5.74
C GLY A 121 0.33 -8.54 7.25
N VAL A 122 -0.65 -7.98 7.97
CA VAL A 122 -0.60 -7.82 9.44
C VAL A 122 -0.45 -9.17 10.17
N VAL A 123 -0.79 -10.31 9.54
CA VAL A 123 -0.48 -11.64 10.09
C VAL A 123 1.03 -11.82 10.30
N PHE A 124 1.88 -11.35 9.38
CA PHE A 124 3.34 -11.44 9.51
C PHE A 124 3.87 -10.58 10.66
N LEU A 125 3.27 -9.41 10.88
CA LEU A 125 3.55 -8.58 12.06
C LEU A 125 3.25 -9.32 13.35
N LEU A 126 2.05 -9.91 13.47
CA LEU A 126 1.63 -10.64 14.67
C LEU A 126 2.50 -11.87 14.92
N ALA A 127 2.85 -12.62 13.87
CA ALA A 127 3.79 -13.72 13.94
C ALA A 127 5.19 -13.23 14.38
N GLY A 128 5.68 -12.12 13.82
CA GLY A 128 6.94 -11.49 14.21
C GLY A 128 6.97 -11.09 15.68
N ILE A 129 5.86 -10.51 16.19
CA ILE A 129 5.72 -10.17 17.61
C ILE A 129 5.77 -11.43 18.45
N PHE A 130 5.01 -12.46 18.10
CA PHE A 130 5.01 -13.72 18.83
C PHE A 130 6.41 -14.35 18.90
N VAL A 131 7.12 -14.42 17.78
CA VAL A 131 8.51 -14.91 17.70
C VAL A 131 9.45 -14.05 18.55
N ALA A 132 9.34 -12.73 18.48
CA ALA A 132 10.14 -11.82 19.31
C ALA A 132 9.90 -12.03 20.81
N LEU A 133 8.64 -12.18 21.23
CA LEU A 133 8.30 -12.50 22.62
C LEU A 133 8.82 -13.89 23.02
N LEU A 134 8.78 -14.87 22.12
CA LEU A 134 9.21 -16.24 22.41
C LEU A 134 10.73 -16.33 22.63
N PHE A 135 11.53 -15.66 21.80
CA PHE A 135 12.99 -15.83 21.80
C PHE A 135 13.76 -14.78 22.61
N ASP A 136 13.24 -13.57 22.77
CA ASP A 136 13.92 -12.54 23.56
C ASP A 136 13.66 -12.71 25.07
N ARG A 137 14.73 -12.77 25.87
CA ARG A 137 14.64 -13.04 27.32
C ARG A 137 13.92 -11.94 28.10
N GLU A 138 14.02 -10.69 27.64
CA GLU A 138 13.43 -9.52 28.31
C GLU A 138 11.96 -9.35 27.95
N LEU A 139 11.55 -9.82 26.77
CA LEU A 139 10.17 -9.76 26.29
C LEU A 139 9.34 -11.01 26.66
N ARG A 140 9.96 -12.18 26.78
CA ARG A 140 9.31 -13.46 27.12
C ARG A 140 8.37 -13.43 28.32
N PRO A 141 8.62 -12.68 29.41
CA PRO A 141 7.68 -12.60 30.52
C PRO A 141 6.26 -12.15 30.12
N GLN A 142 6.10 -11.41 29.01
CA GLN A 142 4.78 -11.01 28.52
C GLN A 142 3.88 -12.20 28.17
N LEU A 143 4.45 -13.30 27.66
CA LEU A 143 3.69 -14.52 27.31
C LEU A 143 3.08 -15.22 28.52
N ARG A 144 3.57 -14.94 29.74
CA ARG A 144 3.01 -15.46 30.99
C ARG A 144 1.79 -14.65 31.48
N THR A 145 1.49 -13.54 30.83
CA THR A 145 0.35 -12.68 31.15
C THR A 145 -0.76 -12.87 30.12
N PRO A 146 -2.03 -12.63 30.45
CA PRO A 146 -3.13 -12.83 29.50
C PRO A 146 -3.16 -11.78 28.38
N TRP A 147 -2.45 -10.65 28.52
CA TRP A 147 -2.68 -9.46 27.71
C TRP A 147 -2.30 -9.60 26.22
N PRO A 148 -1.13 -10.16 25.85
CA PRO A 148 -0.83 -10.41 24.44
C PRO A 148 -1.79 -11.41 23.80
N TRP A 149 -2.28 -12.39 24.57
CA TRP A 149 -3.25 -13.39 24.10
C TRP A 149 -4.63 -12.79 23.87
N LEU A 150 -5.12 -11.97 24.81
CA LEU A 150 -6.36 -11.21 24.64
C LEU A 150 -6.27 -10.25 23.45
N ALA A 151 -5.12 -9.64 23.21
CA ALA A 151 -4.88 -8.82 22.03
C ALA A 151 -5.01 -9.64 20.72
N GLY A 152 -4.39 -10.83 20.69
CA GLY A 152 -4.51 -11.76 19.57
C GLY A 152 -5.95 -12.23 19.34
N LEU A 153 -6.70 -12.53 20.41
CA LEU A 153 -8.11 -12.89 20.34
C LEU A 153 -8.98 -11.75 19.80
N ILE A 154 -8.74 -10.50 20.22
CA ILE A 154 -9.44 -9.33 19.68
C ILE A 154 -9.15 -9.19 18.17
N ALA A 155 -7.87 -9.27 17.79
CA ALA A 155 -7.47 -9.16 16.39
C ALA A 155 -8.13 -10.25 15.53
N ALA A 156 -8.09 -11.50 16.00
CA ALA A 156 -8.73 -12.64 15.34
C ALA A 156 -10.24 -12.45 15.22
N ALA A 157 -10.93 -12.07 16.31
CA ALA A 157 -12.38 -11.86 16.32
C ALA A 157 -12.82 -10.80 15.30
N LEU A 158 -12.06 -9.70 15.19
CA LEU A 158 -12.33 -8.67 14.18
C LEU A 158 -12.06 -9.15 12.76
N TRP A 159 -11.14 -10.09 12.56
CA TRP A 159 -10.79 -10.62 11.24
C TRP A 159 -11.70 -11.77 10.76
N VAL A 160 -12.46 -12.40 11.67
CA VAL A 160 -13.39 -13.51 11.34
C VAL A 160 -14.29 -13.23 10.14
N PRO A 161 -14.97 -12.07 10.00
CA PRO A 161 -15.86 -11.85 8.86
C PRO A 161 -15.15 -11.92 7.51
N ASN A 162 -13.90 -11.47 7.45
CA ASN A 162 -13.09 -11.55 6.24
C ASN A 162 -12.63 -12.99 5.97
N LEU A 163 -12.27 -13.75 7.01
CA LEU A 163 -11.92 -15.18 6.89
C LEU A 163 -13.09 -16.03 6.39
N LEU A 164 -14.30 -15.79 6.91
CA LEU A 164 -15.51 -16.48 6.45
C LEU A 164 -15.78 -16.16 4.98
N TRP A 165 -15.68 -14.89 4.60
CA TRP A 165 -15.83 -14.50 3.19
C TRP A 165 -14.79 -15.18 2.29
N GLN A 166 -13.51 -15.21 2.69
CA GLN A 166 -12.46 -15.89 1.94
C GLN A 166 -12.76 -17.41 1.80
N ALA A 167 -13.21 -18.06 2.86
CA ALA A 167 -13.58 -19.47 2.83
C ALA A 167 -14.76 -19.75 1.89
N ASP A 168 -15.79 -18.90 1.90
CA ASP A 168 -16.97 -19.02 1.02
C ASP A 168 -16.63 -18.77 -0.46
N HIS A 169 -15.47 -18.17 -0.74
CA HIS A 169 -15.02 -17.83 -2.10
C HIS A 169 -13.79 -18.65 -2.55
N GLY A 170 -13.41 -19.69 -1.81
CA GLY A 170 -12.35 -20.62 -2.20
C GLY A 170 -10.92 -20.13 -1.94
N TRP A 171 -10.73 -19.17 -1.06
CA TRP A 171 -9.43 -18.59 -0.69
C TRP A 171 -8.64 -17.94 -1.84
N PRO A 172 -9.23 -17.01 -2.60
CA PRO A 172 -8.57 -16.34 -3.72
C PRO A 172 -7.27 -15.61 -3.35
N VAL A 173 -7.09 -15.25 -2.07
CA VAL A 173 -5.84 -14.67 -1.56
C VAL A 173 -4.61 -15.57 -1.79
N PHE A 174 -4.79 -16.90 -1.85
CA PHE A 174 -3.67 -17.81 -2.09
C PHE A 174 -3.21 -17.79 -3.54
N ASP A 175 -4.14 -17.66 -4.50
CA ASP A 175 -3.80 -17.52 -5.92
C ASP A 175 -3.01 -16.22 -6.13
N LEU A 176 -3.49 -15.09 -5.58
CA LEU A 176 -2.78 -13.81 -5.64
C LEU A 176 -1.41 -13.86 -4.94
N SER A 177 -1.31 -14.56 -3.81
CA SER A 177 -0.03 -14.71 -3.10
C SER A 177 0.97 -15.57 -3.88
N ALA A 178 0.49 -16.55 -4.64
CA ALA A 178 1.32 -17.39 -5.49
C ALA A 178 1.88 -16.59 -6.68
N ASP A 179 1.04 -15.77 -7.31
CA ASP A 179 1.44 -14.85 -8.39
C ASP A 179 2.54 -13.87 -7.94
N ILE A 180 2.34 -13.21 -6.80
CA ILE A 180 3.38 -12.35 -6.18
C ILE A 180 4.66 -13.13 -5.88
N ALA A 181 4.55 -14.38 -5.42
CA ALA A 181 5.73 -15.19 -5.12
C ALA A 181 6.47 -15.66 -6.38
N GLU A 182 5.76 -15.86 -7.50
CA GLU A 182 6.35 -16.14 -8.80
C GLU A 182 7.12 -14.93 -9.33
N GLU A 183 6.53 -13.74 -9.24
CA GLU A 183 7.14 -12.48 -9.69
C GLU A 183 8.35 -12.08 -8.81
N TYR A 184 8.22 -12.14 -7.48
CA TYR A 184 9.22 -11.60 -6.53
C TYR A 184 10.03 -12.67 -5.78
N GLY A 185 9.76 -13.96 -5.94
CA GLY A 185 10.45 -15.03 -5.18
C GLY A 185 11.88 -15.32 -5.62
N GLY A 186 12.24 -14.88 -6.83
CA GLY A 186 13.57 -15.03 -7.43
C GLY A 186 14.65 -14.12 -6.80
N ILE A 187 15.90 -14.28 -7.24
CA ILE A 187 17.03 -13.47 -6.76
C ILE A 187 16.80 -11.97 -7.03
N GLY A 188 16.21 -11.63 -8.19
CA GLY A 188 15.85 -10.26 -8.56
C GLY A 188 14.91 -9.63 -7.54
N GLY A 189 13.76 -10.26 -7.27
CA GLY A 189 12.80 -9.77 -6.29
C GLY A 189 13.34 -9.67 -4.86
N ARG A 190 14.30 -10.53 -4.47
CA ARG A 190 14.99 -10.40 -3.17
C ARG A 190 15.92 -9.18 -3.11
N ILE A 191 16.64 -8.89 -4.20
CA ILE A 191 17.48 -7.69 -4.31
C ILE A 191 16.57 -6.46 -4.27
N GLU A 192 15.44 -6.50 -4.96
CA GLU A 192 14.44 -5.44 -4.95
C GLU A 192 13.84 -5.23 -3.55
N LEU A 193 13.44 -6.30 -2.86
CA LEU A 193 12.94 -6.26 -1.48
C LEU A 193 13.91 -5.50 -0.55
N VAL A 194 15.19 -5.87 -0.56
CA VAL A 194 16.21 -5.25 0.28
C VAL A 194 16.52 -3.83 -0.18
N GLY A 195 16.65 -3.61 -1.49
CA GLY A 195 16.92 -2.31 -2.08
C GLY A 195 15.82 -1.31 -1.75
N GLN A 196 14.57 -1.68 -2.01
CA GLN A 196 13.39 -0.88 -1.70
C GLN A 196 13.27 -0.66 -0.19
N ALA A 197 13.37 -1.68 0.67
CA ALA A 197 13.36 -1.48 2.12
C ALA A 197 14.46 -0.52 2.60
N ALA A 198 15.64 -0.54 1.96
CA ALA A 198 16.74 0.35 2.29
C ALA A 198 16.48 1.81 1.93
N ILE A 199 15.95 2.08 0.73
CA ILE A 199 15.87 3.44 0.17
C ILE A 199 14.47 4.07 0.22
N MET A 200 13.42 3.29 0.51
CA MET A 200 12.01 3.73 0.45
C MET A 200 11.70 4.93 1.33
N PHE A 201 12.40 5.12 2.45
CA PHE A 201 12.28 6.36 3.25
C PHE A 201 13.14 7.49 2.67
N SER A 202 14.38 7.16 2.30
CA SER A 202 15.37 7.98 1.59
C SER A 202 16.75 7.31 1.79
N PRO A 203 17.69 7.39 0.83
CA PRO A 203 19.06 6.93 1.03
C PRO A 203 19.76 7.53 2.26
N VAL A 204 19.40 8.75 2.68
CA VAL A 204 19.98 9.38 3.89
C VAL A 204 19.35 8.81 5.16
N ILE A 205 18.04 8.52 5.12
CA ILE A 205 17.30 7.94 6.25
C ILE A 205 17.74 6.48 6.48
N LEU A 206 18.27 5.79 5.46
CA LEU A 206 18.90 4.48 5.58
C LEU A 206 19.89 4.40 6.73
N ALA A 207 20.85 5.32 6.76
CA ALA A 207 21.88 5.35 7.79
C ALA A 207 21.27 5.57 9.19
N VAL A 208 20.21 6.38 9.29
CA VAL A 208 19.52 6.67 10.54
C VAL A 208 18.78 5.43 11.05
N TRP A 209 17.99 4.75 10.22
CA TRP A 209 17.22 3.60 10.68
C TRP A 209 18.10 2.37 10.93
N VAL A 210 19.19 2.18 10.17
CA VAL A 210 20.21 1.15 10.45
C VAL A 210 20.92 1.44 11.77
N ALA A 211 21.28 2.70 12.05
CA ALA A 211 21.80 3.08 13.35
C ALA A 211 20.79 2.77 14.46
N GLY A 212 19.51 3.09 14.27
CA GLY A 212 18.45 2.75 15.22
C GLY A 212 18.33 1.25 15.49
N LEU A 213 18.32 0.43 14.43
CA LEU A 213 18.31 -1.03 14.51
C LEU A 213 19.48 -1.54 15.36
N VAL A 214 20.71 -1.11 15.03
CA VAL A 214 21.93 -1.52 15.73
C VAL A 214 21.90 -1.08 17.20
N GLN A 215 21.48 0.15 17.47
CA GLN A 215 21.54 0.74 18.81
C GLN A 215 20.46 0.16 19.74
N LEU A 216 19.32 -0.30 19.23
CA LEU A 216 18.35 -1.08 20.02
C LEU A 216 18.99 -2.34 20.63
N PHE A 217 19.96 -2.95 19.95
CA PHE A 217 20.72 -4.09 20.48
C PHE A 217 21.94 -3.70 21.33
N ARG A 218 22.57 -2.55 21.05
CA ARG A 218 23.81 -2.15 21.76
C ARG A 218 23.58 -1.36 23.04
N VAL A 219 22.56 -0.49 23.09
CA VAL A 219 22.26 0.37 24.24
C VAL A 219 21.58 -0.49 25.33
N PRO A 220 22.22 -0.69 26.51
CA PRO A 220 21.67 -1.56 27.55
C PRO A 220 20.30 -1.10 28.07
N GLU A 221 20.06 0.21 28.13
CA GLU A 221 18.80 0.81 28.57
C GLU A 221 17.63 0.50 27.63
N TRP A 222 17.91 0.15 26.37
CA TRP A 222 16.90 -0.11 25.34
C TRP A 222 16.55 -1.58 25.18
N ARG A 223 17.08 -2.47 26.04
CA ARG A 223 16.83 -3.92 25.99
C ARG A 223 15.35 -4.29 25.89
N ARG A 224 14.51 -3.66 26.69
CA ARG A 224 13.06 -3.91 26.72
C ARG A 224 12.29 -3.21 25.58
N ALA A 225 12.95 -2.37 24.79
CA ALA A 225 12.39 -1.65 23.65
C ALA A 225 12.72 -2.30 22.29
N ARG A 226 13.37 -3.47 22.28
CA ARG A 226 13.85 -4.16 21.06
C ARG A 226 12.77 -4.78 20.19
N LEU A 227 11.51 -4.79 20.64
CA LEU A 227 10.42 -5.46 19.93
C LEU A 227 10.35 -5.09 18.44
N PRO A 228 10.38 -3.80 18.03
CA PRO A 228 10.32 -3.46 16.60
C PRO A 228 11.52 -3.96 15.80
N ALA A 229 12.73 -3.95 16.38
CA ALA A 229 13.94 -4.46 15.73
C ALA A 229 13.87 -5.97 15.50
N LEU A 230 13.40 -6.73 16.50
CA LEU A 230 13.22 -8.17 16.38
C LEU A 230 12.15 -8.52 15.35
N VAL A 231 11.01 -7.82 15.38
CA VAL A 231 9.93 -8.00 14.40
C VAL A 231 10.43 -7.70 12.99
N PHE A 232 11.13 -6.59 12.78
CA PHE A 232 11.71 -6.25 11.48
C PHE A 232 12.61 -7.36 10.96
N LEU A 233 13.53 -7.88 11.79
CA LEU A 233 14.44 -8.96 11.39
C LEU A 233 13.70 -10.25 11.05
N VAL A 234 12.69 -10.63 11.85
CA VAL A 234 11.88 -11.83 11.61
C VAL A 234 11.10 -11.70 10.30
N VAL A 235 10.37 -10.60 10.13
CA VAL A 235 9.53 -10.38 8.94
C VAL A 235 10.38 -10.23 7.67
N MET A 236 11.48 -9.48 7.74
CA MET A 236 12.42 -9.37 6.62
C MET A 236 12.97 -10.74 6.22
N THR A 237 13.32 -11.58 7.21
CA THR A 237 13.78 -12.96 6.94
C THR A 237 12.69 -13.79 6.26
N VAL A 238 11.43 -13.68 6.71
CA VAL A 238 10.30 -14.37 6.09
C VAL A 238 10.16 -13.96 4.62
N PHE A 239 10.11 -12.65 4.31
CA PHE A 239 9.95 -12.19 2.93
C PHE A 239 11.16 -12.47 2.03
N LEU A 240 12.37 -12.53 2.60
CA LEU A 240 13.54 -13.01 1.86
C LEU A 240 13.44 -14.48 1.44
N ILE A 241 12.69 -15.28 2.19
CA ILE A 241 12.46 -16.71 1.91
C ILE A 241 11.26 -16.91 1.00
N THR A 242 10.14 -16.23 1.26
CA THR A 242 8.86 -16.45 0.60
C THR A 242 8.64 -15.59 -0.64
N GLY A 243 9.43 -14.53 -0.83
CA GLY A 243 9.09 -13.44 -1.75
C GLY A 243 8.17 -12.42 -1.08
N GLY A 244 8.30 -11.16 -1.50
CA GLY A 244 7.47 -10.04 -1.02
C GLY A 244 7.99 -8.70 -1.51
N LYS A 245 7.12 -7.68 -1.53
CA LYS A 245 7.49 -6.32 -1.93
C LYS A 245 8.14 -5.57 -0.75
N GLY A 246 9.18 -4.77 -1.01
CA GLY A 246 9.99 -4.10 0.03
C GLY A 246 9.20 -3.15 0.92
N TYR A 247 8.10 -2.59 0.42
CA TYR A 247 7.24 -1.72 1.23
C TYR A 247 6.45 -2.43 2.32
N TYR A 248 6.39 -3.77 2.33
CA TYR A 248 5.69 -4.53 3.38
C TYR A 248 6.30 -4.34 4.78
N VAL A 249 7.57 -3.96 4.88
CA VAL A 249 8.25 -3.70 6.16
C VAL A 249 8.23 -2.23 6.57
N ALA A 250 7.58 -1.33 5.81
CA ALA A 250 7.60 0.11 6.04
C ALA A 250 7.23 0.48 7.49
N GLY A 251 6.14 -0.07 8.01
CA GLY A 251 5.68 0.22 9.36
C GLY A 251 6.59 -0.33 10.47
N ALA A 252 7.39 -1.36 10.21
CA ALA A 252 8.39 -1.85 11.15
C ALA A 252 9.66 -0.97 11.17
N ILE A 253 9.96 -0.26 10.08
CA ILE A 253 11.12 0.63 9.97
C ILE A 253 10.89 1.95 10.72
N VAL A 254 9.66 2.45 10.83
CA VAL A 254 9.37 3.76 11.47
C VAL A 254 9.88 3.84 12.93
N PRO A 255 9.65 2.85 13.82
CA PRO A 255 10.27 2.84 15.15
C PRO A 255 11.81 2.79 15.12
N LEU A 256 12.42 2.17 14.10
CA LEU A 256 13.88 2.13 13.93
C LEU A 256 14.43 3.51 13.56
N VAL A 257 13.74 4.25 12.70
CA VAL A 257 14.06 5.67 12.41
C VAL A 257 14.05 6.48 13.71
N ALA A 258 12.98 6.34 14.52
CA ALA A 258 12.87 7.03 15.81
C ALA A 258 14.00 6.67 16.80
N ALA A 259 14.40 5.40 16.86
CA ALA A 259 15.56 4.96 17.65
C ALA A 259 16.88 5.58 17.14
N GLY A 260 17.07 5.63 15.82
CA GLY A 260 18.20 6.26 15.17
C GLY A 260 18.30 7.75 15.48
N CYS A 261 17.20 8.48 15.29
CA CYS A 261 17.11 9.91 15.63
C CYS A 261 17.40 10.16 17.11
N THR A 262 16.90 9.30 18.00
CA THR A 262 17.18 9.40 19.45
C THR A 262 18.67 9.22 19.75
N TRP A 263 19.32 8.24 19.12
CA TRP A 263 20.75 8.00 19.29
C TRP A 263 21.60 9.15 18.73
N VAL A 264 21.30 9.61 17.52
CA VAL A 264 21.99 10.73 16.86
C VAL A 264 21.88 11.99 17.71
N ALA A 265 20.67 12.31 18.21
CA ALA A 265 20.44 13.49 19.04
C ALA A 265 21.18 13.46 20.39
N ARG A 266 21.47 12.27 20.93
CA ARG A 266 22.30 12.12 22.15
C ARG A 266 23.79 12.24 21.88
N SER A 267 24.22 11.77 20.71
CA SER A 267 25.63 11.59 20.40
C SER A 267 26.26 12.81 19.73
N TRP A 268 25.47 13.65 19.07
CA TRP A 268 25.97 14.73 18.21
C TRP A 268 25.64 16.11 18.80
N ALA A 269 26.54 17.08 18.54
CA ALA A 269 26.31 18.47 18.93
C ALA A 269 25.09 19.08 18.22
N PRO A 270 24.34 20.00 18.86
CA PRO A 270 23.12 20.59 18.28
C PRO A 270 23.30 21.19 16.89
N ARG A 271 24.46 21.82 16.61
CA ARG A 271 24.78 22.37 15.28
C ARG A 271 24.77 21.30 14.19
N ARG A 272 25.29 20.09 14.47
CA ARG A 272 25.28 18.99 13.50
C ARG A 272 23.87 18.46 13.26
N LEU A 273 23.01 18.46 14.28
CA LEU A 273 21.61 18.07 14.13
C LEU A 273 20.85 19.04 13.22
N VAL A 274 21.11 20.34 13.34
CA VAL A 274 20.54 21.36 12.44
C VAL A 274 20.99 21.12 11.00
N VAL A 275 22.29 20.86 10.79
CA VAL A 275 22.81 20.57 9.44
C VAL A 275 22.18 19.30 8.86
N VAL A 276 22.10 18.21 9.62
CA VAL A 276 21.44 16.97 9.17
C VAL A 276 19.96 17.21 8.86
N GLY A 277 19.25 17.92 9.74
CA GLY A 277 17.86 18.28 9.52
C GLY A 277 17.66 19.13 8.27
N ALA A 278 18.55 20.08 8.01
CA ALA A 278 18.51 20.93 6.81
C ALA A 278 18.83 20.14 5.54
N VAL A 279 19.84 19.27 5.56
CA VAL A 279 20.17 18.40 4.43
C VAL A 279 19.02 17.45 4.13
N LEU A 280 18.41 16.87 5.16
CA LEU A 280 17.24 16.03 5.01
C LEU A 280 16.08 16.82 4.40
N ALA A 281 15.70 17.95 5.00
CA ALA A 281 14.62 18.80 4.48
C ALA A 281 14.85 19.24 3.02
N LEU A 282 16.09 19.58 2.65
CA LEU A 282 16.43 19.93 1.28
C LEU A 282 16.35 18.71 0.33
N SER A 283 16.85 17.54 0.75
CA SER A 283 16.72 16.30 -0.03
C SER A 283 15.26 15.89 -0.22
N SER A 284 14.43 16.15 0.79
CA SER A 284 12.99 15.95 0.77
C SER A 284 12.28 16.84 -0.23
N MET A 285 12.80 18.02 -0.60
CA MET A 285 12.17 18.88 -1.61
C MET A 285 12.18 18.25 -3.01
N VAL A 286 13.22 17.48 -3.33
CA VAL A 286 13.30 16.72 -4.60
C VAL A 286 12.28 15.59 -4.58
N ALA A 287 12.25 14.80 -3.49
CA ALA A 287 11.27 13.74 -3.31
C ALA A 287 9.83 14.27 -3.29
N TRP A 288 9.59 15.44 -2.71
CA TRP A 288 8.27 16.06 -2.64
C TRP A 288 7.72 16.39 -4.02
N SER A 289 8.55 16.96 -4.90
CA SER A 289 8.15 17.24 -6.28
C SER A 289 7.88 15.96 -7.09
N ALA A 290 8.53 14.86 -6.73
CA ALA A 290 8.38 13.57 -7.39
C ALA A 290 7.14 12.79 -6.94
N LEU A 291 6.82 12.85 -5.64
CA LEU A 291 5.86 11.98 -4.95
C LEU A 291 4.57 12.68 -4.55
N VAL A 292 4.53 14.02 -4.58
CA VAL A 292 3.34 14.81 -4.26
C VAL A 292 2.95 15.60 -5.51
N PRO A 293 1.66 15.61 -5.91
CA PRO A 293 1.20 16.33 -7.10
C PRO A 293 1.12 17.85 -6.86
N VAL A 294 2.27 18.48 -6.62
CA VAL A 294 2.41 19.94 -6.43
C VAL A 294 2.81 20.69 -7.69
N LEU A 295 3.40 20.00 -8.66
CA LEU A 295 3.80 20.60 -9.93
C LEU A 295 2.62 20.59 -10.91
N PRO A 296 2.52 21.59 -11.81
CA PRO A 296 1.65 21.49 -12.98
C PRO A 296 1.98 20.22 -13.77
N VAL A 297 0.97 19.52 -14.27
CA VAL A 297 1.14 18.21 -14.89
C VAL A 297 2.09 18.25 -16.10
N SER A 298 2.04 19.31 -16.91
CA SER A 298 2.97 19.50 -18.03
C SER A 298 4.44 19.67 -17.59
N THR A 299 4.67 20.36 -16.48
CA THR A 299 6.00 20.49 -15.88
C THR A 299 6.48 19.16 -15.30
N TYR A 300 5.60 18.41 -14.65
CA TYR A 300 5.92 17.07 -14.14
C TYR A 300 6.29 16.13 -15.29
N ALA A 301 5.46 16.05 -16.33
CA ALA A 301 5.64 15.15 -17.46
C ALA A 301 6.93 15.42 -18.27
N SER A 302 7.33 16.69 -18.40
CA SER A 302 8.56 17.07 -19.10
C SER A 302 9.84 16.97 -18.25
N SER A 303 9.73 16.55 -16.99
CA SER A 303 10.85 16.46 -16.06
C SER A 303 11.40 15.02 -15.92
N PHE A 304 12.35 14.81 -15.00
CA PHE A 304 12.82 13.48 -14.63
C PHE A 304 11.99 12.83 -13.51
N PHE A 305 11.05 13.56 -12.91
CA PHE A 305 10.25 13.07 -11.78
C PHE A 305 9.39 11.83 -12.08
N PRO A 306 8.78 11.66 -13.28
CA PRO A 306 8.08 10.43 -13.64
C PRO A 306 8.95 9.16 -13.55
N LYS A 307 10.29 9.30 -13.59
CA LYS A 307 11.21 8.16 -13.46
C LYS A 307 11.49 7.77 -12.01
N ILE A 308 11.04 8.56 -11.04
CA ILE A 308 11.26 8.35 -9.61
C ILE A 308 10.04 7.71 -8.96
N ASP A 309 8.84 8.04 -9.42
CA ASP A 309 7.58 7.53 -8.90
C ASP A 309 6.78 6.92 -10.05
N ALA A 310 6.51 5.62 -9.97
CA ALA A 310 5.68 4.93 -10.96
C ALA A 310 4.19 5.28 -10.80
N ASP A 311 3.75 5.58 -9.57
CA ASP A 311 2.31 5.72 -9.27
C ASP A 311 1.72 7.08 -9.68
N GLN A 312 2.48 8.16 -9.66
CA GLN A 312 1.97 9.50 -9.95
C GLN A 312 1.62 9.71 -11.44
N PRO A 313 2.39 9.22 -12.43
CA PRO A 313 1.98 9.20 -13.83
C PRO A 313 0.63 8.52 -14.08
N GLU A 314 0.32 7.46 -13.34
CA GLU A 314 -0.96 6.73 -13.43
C GLU A 314 -2.19 7.54 -12.99
N THR A 315 -2.00 8.75 -12.45
CA THR A 315 -3.12 9.64 -12.09
C THR A 315 -3.52 10.61 -13.21
N VAL A 316 -2.81 10.58 -14.34
CA VAL A 316 -2.91 11.58 -15.42
C VAL A 316 -3.61 11.01 -16.66
N GLY A 317 -4.48 11.82 -17.27
CA GLY A 317 -5.05 11.53 -18.58
C GLY A 317 -6.42 10.84 -18.58
N TRP A 318 -6.92 10.38 -17.43
CA TRP A 318 -8.15 9.58 -17.36
C TRP A 318 -9.40 10.19 -17.99
N SER A 319 -9.61 11.51 -17.89
CA SER A 319 -10.72 12.16 -18.61
C SER A 319 -10.56 12.05 -20.12
N THR A 320 -9.35 12.30 -20.63
CA THR A 320 -9.02 12.21 -22.06
C THR A 320 -9.11 10.77 -22.57
N TYR A 321 -8.69 9.79 -21.77
CA TYR A 321 -8.83 8.37 -22.11
C TYR A 321 -10.31 7.96 -22.15
N ALA A 322 -11.11 8.36 -21.16
CA ALA A 322 -12.54 8.09 -21.15
C ALA A 322 -13.26 8.74 -22.34
N ASP A 323 -12.87 9.97 -22.73
CA ASP A 323 -13.41 10.64 -23.91
C ASP A 323 -13.08 9.90 -25.21
N GLN A 324 -11.86 9.36 -25.34
CA GLN A 324 -11.46 8.55 -26.49
C GLN A 324 -12.24 7.23 -26.57
N VAL A 325 -12.43 6.54 -25.45
CA VAL A 325 -13.24 5.32 -25.40
C VAL A 325 -14.71 5.65 -25.71
N ARG A 326 -15.25 6.74 -25.15
CA ARG A 326 -16.62 7.19 -25.42
C ARG A 326 -16.84 7.48 -26.91
N ALA A 327 -15.87 8.12 -27.57
CA ALA A 327 -15.94 8.39 -29.01
C ALA A 327 -16.00 7.11 -29.87
N VAL A 328 -15.43 6.00 -29.38
CA VAL A 328 -15.54 4.68 -30.02
C VAL A 328 -16.88 4.02 -29.71
N VAL A 329 -17.41 4.19 -28.50
CA VAL A 329 -18.69 3.61 -28.05
C VAL A 329 -19.91 4.30 -28.68
N GLU A 330 -19.93 5.62 -28.77
CA GLU A 330 -21.06 6.44 -29.25
C GLU A 330 -21.67 6.02 -30.61
N PRO A 331 -20.89 5.67 -31.65
CA PRO A 331 -21.46 5.24 -32.93
C PRO A 331 -21.92 3.78 -32.96
N LEU A 332 -21.68 2.99 -31.91
CA LEU A 332 -22.01 1.56 -31.87
C LEU A 332 -23.48 1.32 -31.46
N PRO A 333 -24.06 0.16 -31.81
CA PRO A 333 -25.43 -0.17 -31.46
C PRO A 333 -25.71 -0.23 -29.95
N ASP A 334 -26.99 -0.09 -29.59
CA ASP A 334 -27.47 -0.41 -28.26
C ASP A 334 -27.13 -1.87 -27.90
N GLY A 335 -26.72 -2.12 -26.66
CA GLY A 335 -26.22 -3.41 -26.21
C GLY A 335 -24.69 -3.54 -26.19
N THR A 336 -23.98 -2.53 -26.72
CA THR A 336 -22.53 -2.41 -26.61
C THR A 336 -22.07 -2.41 -25.15
N VAL A 337 -20.96 -3.10 -24.88
CA VAL A 337 -20.31 -3.15 -23.56
C VAL A 337 -18.84 -2.83 -23.66
N VAL A 338 -18.27 -2.29 -22.58
CA VAL A 338 -16.81 -2.08 -22.46
C VAL A 338 -16.26 -3.15 -21.53
N PHE A 339 -15.22 -3.85 -21.96
CA PHE A 339 -14.51 -4.83 -21.14
C PHE A 339 -13.03 -4.43 -21.01
N THR A 340 -12.56 -4.27 -19.77
CA THR A 340 -11.24 -3.71 -19.46
C THR A 340 -10.28 -4.78 -18.96
N GLY A 341 -8.99 -4.57 -19.22
CA GLY A 341 -7.93 -5.50 -18.81
C GLY A 341 -7.71 -5.50 -17.29
N ASN A 342 -8.00 -4.39 -16.62
CA ASN A 342 -7.87 -4.28 -15.17
C ASN A 342 -9.02 -3.54 -14.48
N TYR A 343 -9.13 -3.69 -13.16
CA TYR A 343 -10.18 -3.06 -12.35
C TYR A 343 -9.98 -1.54 -12.17
N GLY A 344 -8.76 -1.03 -12.36
CA GLY A 344 -8.42 0.40 -12.34
C GLY A 344 -9.03 1.12 -13.55
N GLU A 345 -8.81 0.58 -14.76
CA GLU A 345 -9.50 0.99 -15.99
C GLU A 345 -11.02 0.95 -15.82
N ALA A 346 -11.54 -0.17 -15.29
CA ALA A 346 -12.98 -0.36 -15.10
C ALA A 346 -13.58 0.73 -14.19
N GLY A 347 -12.92 0.97 -13.05
CA GLY A 347 -13.31 2.00 -12.09
C GLY A 347 -13.24 3.40 -12.67
N ALA A 348 -12.22 3.69 -13.47
CA ALA A 348 -12.07 4.99 -14.12
C ALA A 348 -13.14 5.21 -15.20
N PHE A 349 -13.40 4.23 -16.07
CA PHE A 349 -14.40 4.36 -17.12
C PHE A 349 -15.83 4.41 -16.58
N GLU A 350 -16.14 3.71 -15.47
CA GLU A 350 -17.39 3.94 -14.75
C GLU A 350 -17.47 5.35 -14.15
N TRP A 351 -16.39 5.84 -13.55
CA TRP A 351 -16.36 7.16 -12.92
C TRP A 351 -16.55 8.31 -13.90
N TYR A 352 -15.81 8.28 -15.02
CA TYR A 352 -15.88 9.32 -16.06
C TYR A 352 -17.04 9.11 -17.04
N GLY A 353 -17.60 7.90 -17.09
CA GLY A 353 -18.74 7.53 -17.92
C GLY A 353 -18.38 7.43 -19.40
N VAL A 354 -18.30 6.21 -19.94
CA VAL A 354 -17.92 5.96 -21.34
C VAL A 354 -19.10 5.66 -22.28
N GLY A 355 -20.34 5.85 -21.82
CA GLY A 355 -21.54 5.66 -22.64
C GLY A 355 -22.04 4.22 -22.78
N ALA A 356 -21.35 3.25 -22.17
CA ALA A 356 -21.76 1.84 -22.11
C ALA A 356 -21.47 1.26 -20.72
N ARG A 357 -22.03 0.08 -20.43
CA ARG A 357 -21.74 -0.65 -19.19
C ARG A 357 -20.31 -1.20 -19.22
N VAL A 358 -19.59 -1.06 -18.11
CA VAL A 358 -18.19 -1.44 -17.99
C VAL A 358 -18.04 -2.73 -17.18
N PHE A 359 -17.20 -3.64 -17.65
CA PHE A 359 -16.95 -4.94 -17.06
C PHE A 359 -15.44 -5.21 -16.99
N SER A 360 -15.01 -6.03 -16.03
CA SER A 360 -13.64 -6.52 -15.93
C SER A 360 -13.63 -7.87 -15.23
N GLY A 361 -12.77 -8.77 -15.71
CA GLY A 361 -12.50 -10.06 -15.08
C GLY A 361 -11.43 -10.01 -13.99
N HIS A 362 -10.87 -8.83 -13.69
CA HIS A 362 -9.73 -8.69 -12.80
C HIS A 362 -10.15 -8.57 -11.31
N ASN A 363 -9.53 -9.40 -10.46
CA ASN A 363 -9.57 -9.32 -8.99
C ASN A 363 -10.99 -9.21 -8.42
N GLY A 364 -11.32 -8.16 -7.66
CA GLY A 364 -12.63 -8.00 -7.03
C GLY A 364 -13.76 -7.74 -8.02
N TRP A 365 -13.46 -7.13 -9.17
CA TRP A 365 -14.45 -6.71 -10.17
C TRP A 365 -15.18 -7.92 -10.77
N ARG A 366 -14.47 -9.05 -10.91
CA ARG A 366 -15.03 -10.30 -11.46
C ARG A 366 -16.28 -10.79 -10.74
N ASN A 367 -16.42 -10.46 -9.44
CA ASN A 367 -17.52 -10.95 -8.61
C ASN A 367 -18.85 -10.26 -8.95
N TRP A 368 -18.84 -9.19 -9.75
CA TRP A 368 -20.06 -8.60 -10.30
C TRP A 368 -20.59 -9.33 -11.53
N GLY A 369 -19.83 -10.32 -12.04
CA GLY A 369 -20.27 -11.22 -13.09
C GLY A 369 -20.08 -10.68 -14.50
N PRO A 370 -20.29 -11.55 -15.52
CA PRO A 370 -20.12 -11.20 -16.92
C PRO A 370 -21.25 -10.29 -17.43
N PRO A 371 -21.07 -9.70 -18.62
CA PRO A 371 -22.17 -9.24 -19.46
C PRO A 371 -23.19 -10.36 -19.74
N THR A 372 -24.39 -9.98 -20.19
CA THR A 372 -25.38 -10.95 -20.68
C THR A 372 -24.89 -11.61 -21.97
N ASP A 373 -25.32 -12.84 -22.25
CA ASP A 373 -24.89 -13.57 -23.46
C ASP A 373 -25.30 -12.88 -24.78
N GLU A 374 -26.28 -11.96 -24.74
CA GLU A 374 -26.72 -11.14 -25.86
C GLU A 374 -25.94 -9.82 -26.00
N ALA A 375 -25.05 -9.49 -25.06
CA ALA A 375 -24.32 -8.22 -25.06
C ALA A 375 -23.23 -8.20 -26.14
N GLY A 376 -23.25 -7.18 -26.98
CA GLY A 376 -22.31 -6.99 -28.07
C GLY A 376 -22.71 -5.80 -28.97
N PRO A 377 -21.79 -5.24 -29.76
CA PRO A 377 -20.35 -5.54 -29.81
C PRO A 377 -19.61 -5.16 -28.50
N VAL A 378 -18.37 -5.59 -28.35
CA VAL A 378 -17.53 -5.28 -27.18
C VAL A 378 -16.41 -4.32 -27.56
N VAL A 379 -16.24 -3.28 -26.73
CA VAL A 379 -15.08 -2.39 -26.78
C VAL A 379 -14.05 -2.84 -25.74
N LEU A 380 -12.83 -3.09 -26.18
CA LEU A 380 -11.72 -3.60 -25.36
C LEU A 380 -10.59 -2.57 -25.29
N VAL A 381 -9.98 -2.41 -24.11
CA VAL A 381 -8.76 -1.63 -23.92
C VAL A 381 -7.59 -2.57 -23.65
N TYR A 382 -6.82 -2.87 -24.69
CA TYR A 382 -5.77 -3.91 -24.68
C TYR A 382 -4.51 -3.43 -25.42
N PRO A 383 -3.31 -3.80 -24.96
CA PRO A 383 -2.06 -3.35 -25.57
C PRO A 383 -1.85 -3.96 -26.96
N VAL A 384 -2.36 -5.17 -27.18
CA VAL A 384 -2.24 -5.96 -28.41
C VAL A 384 -3.61 -6.46 -28.87
N GLU A 385 -3.68 -7.00 -30.08
CA GLU A 385 -4.92 -7.53 -30.65
C GLU A 385 -5.46 -8.70 -29.80
N PRO A 386 -6.71 -8.63 -29.31
CA PRO A 386 -7.27 -9.62 -28.38
C PRO A 386 -7.80 -10.87 -29.11
N SER A 387 -6.96 -11.51 -29.92
CA SER A 387 -7.37 -12.53 -30.91
C SER A 387 -7.73 -13.92 -30.35
N ASP A 388 -7.31 -14.27 -29.13
CA ASP A 388 -7.53 -15.62 -28.59
C ASP A 388 -8.89 -15.78 -27.88
N ASP A 389 -9.38 -14.71 -27.25
CA ASP A 389 -10.63 -14.75 -26.47
C ASP A 389 -11.78 -13.97 -27.11
N PHE A 390 -11.54 -13.22 -28.18
CA PHE A 390 -12.54 -12.41 -28.88
C PHE A 390 -12.49 -12.59 -30.39
N THR A 391 -13.64 -12.42 -31.05
CA THR A 391 -13.78 -12.60 -32.50
C THR A 391 -14.04 -11.28 -33.22
N GLY A 392 -13.55 -11.15 -34.45
CA GLY A 392 -13.87 -10.01 -35.30
C GLY A 392 -13.30 -8.67 -34.81
N CYS A 393 -12.13 -8.71 -34.17
CA CYS A 393 -11.53 -7.54 -33.56
C CYS A 393 -10.89 -6.60 -34.58
N GLU A 394 -11.27 -5.32 -34.53
CA GLU A 394 -10.64 -4.24 -35.28
C GLU A 394 -10.19 -3.14 -34.33
N ARG A 395 -8.99 -2.59 -34.55
CA ARG A 395 -8.49 -1.47 -33.77
C ARG A 395 -9.19 -0.18 -34.20
N ALA A 396 -10.06 0.36 -33.35
CA ALA A 396 -10.75 1.61 -33.59
C ALA A 396 -9.93 2.84 -33.18
N ALA A 397 -9.14 2.75 -32.11
CA ALA A 397 -8.32 3.86 -31.64
C ALA A 397 -7.02 3.42 -30.91
N THR A 398 -6.22 4.43 -30.54
CA THR A 398 -5.06 4.29 -29.67
C THR A 398 -5.17 5.33 -28.58
N LEU A 399 -5.17 4.91 -27.31
CA LEU A 399 -5.23 5.83 -26.18
C LEU A 399 -3.99 6.73 -26.15
N ARG A 400 -4.24 8.04 -26.00
CA ARG A 400 -3.20 9.05 -25.84
C ARG A 400 -3.60 10.07 -24.80
N ASN A 401 -2.69 10.41 -23.89
CA ASN A 401 -2.78 11.64 -23.13
C ASN A 401 -2.14 12.79 -23.90
N ASP A 402 -2.69 14.00 -23.73
CA ASP A 402 -2.26 15.21 -24.44
C ASP A 402 -0.84 15.68 -24.06
N LEU A 403 -0.22 15.01 -23.09
CA LEU A 403 1.06 15.39 -22.50
C LEU A 403 2.23 14.52 -22.94
N GLY A 404 1.97 13.41 -23.64
CA GLY A 404 2.98 12.42 -24.00
C GLY A 404 3.65 11.77 -22.77
N LEU A 405 2.95 11.78 -21.62
CA LEU A 405 3.42 11.15 -20.39
C LEU A 405 3.30 9.64 -20.55
N ASP A 406 4.39 8.93 -20.26
CA ASP A 406 4.40 7.47 -20.25
C ASP A 406 3.71 6.98 -18.98
N ASN A 407 2.60 6.26 -19.14
CA ASN A 407 1.82 5.59 -18.11
C ASN A 407 1.19 4.32 -18.70
N GLU A 408 0.62 3.44 -17.88
CA GLU A 408 0.15 2.11 -18.33
C GLU A 408 -0.87 2.20 -19.48
N GLU A 409 -1.71 3.23 -19.49
CA GLU A 409 -2.74 3.44 -20.51
C GLU A 409 -2.22 4.06 -21.81
N GLN A 410 -1.06 4.71 -21.77
CA GLN A 410 -0.52 5.44 -22.92
C GLN A 410 -0.13 4.46 -24.04
N GLY A 411 -0.80 4.58 -25.18
CA GLY A 411 -0.53 3.74 -26.36
C GLY A 411 -1.36 2.45 -26.43
N MET A 412 -2.19 2.17 -25.42
CA MET A 412 -3.13 1.04 -25.45
C MET A 412 -4.06 1.11 -26.66
N GLY A 413 -4.38 -0.03 -27.26
CA GLY A 413 -5.35 -0.12 -28.33
C GLY A 413 -6.78 -0.10 -27.78
N VAL A 414 -7.65 0.65 -28.44
CA VAL A 414 -9.10 0.52 -28.26
C VAL A 414 -9.62 -0.31 -29.41
N TRP A 415 -10.12 -1.50 -29.11
CA TRP A 415 -10.55 -2.49 -30.09
C TRP A 415 -12.06 -2.64 -30.03
N VAL A 416 -12.69 -2.81 -31.19
CA VAL A 416 -14.10 -3.20 -31.31
C VAL A 416 -14.13 -4.61 -31.82
N CYS A 417 -14.75 -5.52 -31.08
CA CYS A 417 -14.91 -6.92 -31.46
C CYS A 417 -16.39 -7.29 -31.48
N ASP A 418 -16.74 -8.32 -32.24
CA ASP A 418 -18.12 -8.83 -32.31
C ASP A 418 -18.60 -9.37 -30.95
N GLY A 419 -17.68 -9.99 -30.19
CA GLY A 419 -17.95 -10.60 -28.89
C GLY A 419 -16.85 -11.58 -28.48
N PRO A 420 -16.99 -12.23 -27.31
CA PRO A 420 -16.06 -13.27 -26.88
C PRO A 420 -16.17 -14.53 -27.76
N VAL A 421 -15.12 -15.35 -27.79
CA VAL A 421 -15.18 -16.70 -28.36
C VAL A 421 -16.15 -17.55 -27.53
N GLY A 422 -17.34 -17.80 -28.09
CA GLY A 422 -18.45 -18.45 -27.42
C GLY A 422 -19.48 -17.42 -26.91
N SER A 423 -20.11 -17.72 -25.77
CA SER A 423 -20.94 -16.75 -25.04
C SER A 423 -20.17 -16.14 -23.87
N TRP A 424 -20.59 -14.97 -23.38
CA TRP A 424 -20.01 -14.36 -22.18
C TRP A 424 -19.97 -15.32 -20.99
N SER A 425 -21.05 -16.06 -20.75
CA SER A 425 -21.14 -17.06 -19.68
C SER A 425 -20.10 -18.19 -19.81
N THR A 426 -19.78 -18.63 -21.04
CA THR A 426 -18.77 -19.67 -21.29
C THR A 426 -17.34 -19.16 -21.35
N ALA A 427 -17.15 -17.88 -21.69
CA ALA A 427 -15.83 -17.24 -21.75
C ALA A 427 -15.39 -16.72 -20.38
N TRP A 428 -16.33 -16.35 -19.50
CA TRP A 428 -16.05 -15.70 -18.22
C TRP A 428 -15.01 -16.38 -17.34
N PRO A 429 -14.98 -17.72 -17.20
CA PRO A 429 -13.96 -18.37 -16.40
C PRO A 429 -12.53 -18.17 -16.92
N ARG A 430 -12.35 -17.99 -18.24
CA ARG A 430 -11.05 -17.73 -18.86
C ARG A 430 -10.68 -16.25 -18.84
N LEU A 431 -11.69 -15.38 -18.98
CA LEU A 431 -11.54 -13.92 -18.90
C LEU A 431 -11.35 -13.41 -17.46
N SER A 432 -11.61 -14.25 -16.45
CA SER A 432 -11.43 -13.93 -15.04
C SER A 432 -10.03 -14.30 -14.55
N HIS A 433 -9.37 -13.41 -13.82
CA HIS A 433 -8.02 -13.65 -13.29
C HIS A 433 -7.77 -12.96 -11.94
N TYR A 434 -6.77 -13.48 -11.23
CA TYR A 434 -6.22 -12.96 -9.98
C TYR A 434 -4.73 -12.73 -10.16
N ASP A 435 -4.32 -11.49 -10.26
CA ASP A 435 -2.93 -11.06 -10.44
C ASP A 435 -2.67 -9.69 -9.77
N ALA A 436 -1.38 -9.36 -9.62
CA ALA A 436 -0.85 -8.37 -8.69
C ALA A 436 -0.56 -6.98 -9.26
#